data_AF-A0A5M9HXL4-F1
#
_entry.id   AF-A0A5M9HXL4-F1
#
_cell.length_a   1.000
_cell.length_b   1.000
_cell.length_c   1.000
_cell.angle_alpha   90.00
_cell.angle_beta   90.00
_cell.angle_gamma   90.00
#
_symmetry.space_group_name_H-M   'P 1'
#
loop_
_entity.id
_entity.type
_entity.pdbx_description
1 polymer ?
#
loop_
_entity_poly.entity_id
_entity_poly.type
_entity_poly.pdbx_seq_one_letter_code
_entity_poly.pdbx_strand_id
1 'polypeptide(L)'
;MVSWEILSTRYIVTLPGYVHLYRSLLRFYEMPENEVREMLYLLNTANLECYEYYHPERVIVESGPVAFCRWLEKKGYRPYRTEVQLYKSLLFLKRSIDRELIITSQREALQTLRCILSNLEYRFYKAYRMEIEDKRTVFGECSYRLVPREDEPSVCLMRDWIELPSA
;
A
#
# COMPACT_ATOMS: atom_id res chain seq x y z
N MET A 1 -13.35 -26.40 2.04
CA MET A 1 -12.91 -25.27 2.89
C MET A 1 -12.46 -24.15 1.97
N VAL A 2 -13.43 -23.51 1.32
CA VAL A 2 -13.25 -22.58 0.21
C VAL A 2 -14.24 -21.45 0.44
N SER A 3 -13.78 -20.20 0.57
CA SER A 3 -14.17 -19.18 -0.40
C SER A 3 -13.35 -17.91 -0.18
N TRP A 4 -12.54 -17.62 -1.19
CA TRP A 4 -11.74 -16.41 -1.37
C TRP A 4 -12.57 -15.30 -2.02
N GLU A 5 -13.79 -15.05 -1.55
CA GLU A 5 -14.70 -14.09 -2.18
C GLU A 5 -15.22 -13.07 -1.18
N ILE A 6 -14.38 -12.09 -0.84
CA ILE A 6 -14.89 -10.75 -0.53
C ILE A 6 -14.69 -9.91 -1.80
N LEU A 7 -15.59 -10.12 -2.75
CA LEU A 7 -15.76 -9.28 -3.93
C LEU A 7 -16.84 -8.23 -3.64
N SER A 8 -16.42 -7.02 -3.26
CA SER A 8 -17.11 -5.70 -3.46
C SER A 8 -16.44 -4.63 -2.55
N THR A 9 -15.25 -4.07 -2.84
CA THR A 9 -14.83 -3.11 -3.90
C THR A 9 -14.89 -1.59 -3.59
N ARG A 10 -14.91 -1.13 -2.33
CA ARG A 10 -14.45 0.26 -2.03
C ARG A 10 -13.56 0.45 -0.80
N TYR A 11 -13.67 -0.38 0.24
CA TYR A 11 -13.02 -0.08 1.54
C TYR A 11 -12.17 -1.20 2.16
N ILE A 12 -12.41 -2.47 1.83
CA ILE A 12 -11.61 -3.59 2.37
C ILE A 12 -10.35 -3.83 1.53
N VAL A 13 -9.20 -3.89 2.20
CA VAL A 13 -7.94 -4.21 1.56
C VAL A 13 -7.80 -5.73 1.48
N THR A 14 -7.76 -6.26 0.27
CA THR A 14 -7.61 -7.70 0.07
C THR A 14 -6.20 -8.17 0.42
N LEU A 15 -6.08 -9.40 0.93
CA LEU A 15 -4.79 -10.05 1.13
C LEU A 15 -3.85 -9.86 -0.07
N PRO A 16 -4.17 -10.21 -1.35
CA PRO A 16 -3.35 -9.93 -2.53
C PRO A 16 -2.56 -8.61 -2.52
N GLY A 17 -3.23 -7.53 -2.10
CA GLY A 17 -2.64 -6.21 -1.96
C GLY A 17 -1.50 -6.14 -0.93
N TYR A 18 -1.62 -6.80 0.21
CA TYR A 18 -0.58 -6.86 1.24
C TYR A 18 0.69 -7.58 0.77
N VAL A 19 0.62 -8.60 -0.11
CA VAL A 19 1.85 -9.20 -0.68
C VAL A 19 2.56 -8.22 -1.62
N HIS A 20 1.82 -7.49 -2.47
CA HIS A 20 2.41 -6.45 -3.31
C HIS A 20 3.12 -5.41 -2.45
N LEU A 21 2.45 -4.96 -1.39
CA LEU A 21 2.98 -3.96 -0.46
C LEU A 21 4.22 -4.46 0.30
N TYR A 22 4.17 -5.65 0.89
CA TYR A 22 5.29 -6.29 1.59
C TYR A 22 6.54 -6.36 0.70
N ARG A 23 6.41 -6.90 -0.52
CA ARG A 23 7.54 -7.00 -1.46
C ARG A 23 8.08 -5.64 -1.87
N SER A 24 7.20 -4.65 -2.02
CA SER A 24 7.61 -3.29 -2.38
C SER A 24 8.29 -2.54 -1.25
N LEU A 25 7.87 -2.73 0.00
CA LEU A 25 8.53 -2.13 1.16
C LEU A 25 9.94 -2.69 1.30
N LEU A 26 10.12 -4.01 1.14
CA LEU A 26 11.45 -4.62 1.11
C LEU A 26 12.32 -4.09 -0.04
N ARG A 27 11.74 -3.87 -1.22
CA ARG A 27 12.47 -3.41 -2.41
C ARG A 27 12.86 -1.92 -2.35
N PHE A 28 11.93 -1.05 -1.95
CA PHE A 28 12.07 0.40 -2.10
C PHE A 28 12.52 1.11 -0.82
N TYR A 29 12.28 0.49 0.33
CA TYR A 29 12.42 1.13 1.64
C TYR A 29 13.37 0.38 2.59
N GLU A 30 13.93 -0.77 2.18
CA GLU A 30 14.96 -1.55 2.89
C GLU A 30 14.65 -1.83 4.38
N MET A 31 13.36 -1.85 4.75
CA MET A 31 12.94 -2.10 6.13
C MET A 31 13.20 -3.57 6.52
N PRO A 32 13.66 -3.84 7.76
CA PRO A 32 13.81 -5.19 8.27
C PRO A 32 12.53 -6.01 8.10
N GLU A 33 12.68 -7.24 7.64
CA GLU A 33 11.57 -8.07 7.20
C GLU A 33 10.55 -8.35 8.32
N ASN A 34 11.02 -8.48 9.55
CA ASN A 34 10.20 -8.62 10.76
C ASN A 34 9.35 -7.37 11.03
N GLU A 35 9.94 -6.18 10.89
CA GLU A 35 9.23 -4.91 11.08
C GLU A 35 8.15 -4.70 10.02
N VAL A 36 8.44 -5.05 8.76
CA VAL A 36 7.43 -4.99 7.69
C VAL A 36 6.27 -5.93 8.00
N ARG A 37 6.54 -7.17 8.40
CA ARG A 37 5.50 -8.16 8.71
C ARG A 37 4.60 -7.70 9.86
N GLU A 38 5.21 -7.25 10.95
CA GLU A 38 4.48 -6.78 12.13
C GLU A 38 3.62 -5.55 11.80
N MET A 39 4.21 -4.55 11.15
CA MET A 39 3.47 -3.35 10.73
C MET A 39 2.30 -3.72 9.81
N LEU A 40 2.52 -4.57 8.80
CA LEU A 40 1.46 -4.95 7.87
C LEU A 40 0.36 -5.78 8.52
N TYR A 41 0.70 -6.62 9.50
CA TYR A 41 -0.29 -7.35 10.28
C TYR A 41 -1.20 -6.39 11.05
N LEU A 42 -0.61 -5.45 11.80
CA LEU A 42 -1.36 -4.45 12.57
C LEU A 42 -2.23 -3.56 11.66
N LEU A 43 -1.72 -3.17 10.50
CA LEU A 43 -2.48 -2.40 9.51
C LEU A 43 -3.60 -3.23 8.85
N ASN A 44 -3.42 -4.55 8.70
CA ASN A 44 -4.47 -5.45 8.23
C ASN A 44 -5.59 -5.57 9.27
N THR A 45 -5.26 -5.84 10.53
CA THR A 45 -6.24 -5.87 11.63
C THR A 45 -7.02 -4.56 11.70
N ALA A 46 -6.31 -3.43 11.69
CA ALA A 46 -6.92 -2.10 11.70
C ALA A 46 -7.88 -1.87 10.53
N ASN A 47 -7.49 -2.28 9.31
CA ASN A 47 -8.36 -2.16 8.14
C ASN A 47 -9.62 -3.03 8.26
N LEU A 48 -9.48 -4.25 8.77
CA LEU A 48 -10.60 -5.17 8.97
C LEU A 48 -11.56 -4.65 10.03
N GLU A 49 -11.08 -4.20 11.19
CA GLU A 49 -11.89 -3.63 12.26
C GLU A 49 -12.65 -2.37 11.79
N CYS A 50 -11.97 -1.48 11.04
CA CYS A 50 -12.64 -0.32 10.44
C CYS A 50 -13.71 -0.75 9.43
N TYR A 51 -13.42 -1.74 8.59
CA TYR A 51 -14.40 -2.24 7.62
C TYR A 51 -15.61 -2.88 8.32
N GLU A 52 -15.41 -3.68 9.36
CA GLU A 52 -16.48 -4.30 10.15
C GLU A 52 -17.39 -3.25 10.80
N TYR A 53 -16.79 -2.21 11.36
CA TYR A 53 -17.53 -1.11 11.98
C TYR A 53 -18.48 -0.42 10.99
N TYR A 54 -18.00 -0.14 9.77
CA TYR A 54 -18.80 0.51 8.73
C TYR A 54 -19.74 -0.45 7.98
N HIS A 55 -19.55 -1.75 8.12
CA HIS A 55 -20.30 -2.80 7.42
C HIS A 55 -20.71 -3.94 8.38
N PRO A 56 -21.59 -3.66 9.37
CA PRO A 56 -21.98 -4.63 10.39
C PRO A 56 -22.74 -5.84 9.82
N GLU A 57 -23.22 -5.76 8.59
CA GLU A 57 -23.84 -6.88 7.88
C GLU A 57 -22.81 -7.93 7.39
N ARG A 58 -21.52 -7.62 7.44
CA ARG A 58 -20.43 -8.47 6.94
C ARG A 58 -19.79 -9.23 8.10
N VAL A 59 -19.67 -10.54 7.93
CA VAL A 59 -18.86 -11.38 8.83
C VAL A 59 -17.42 -11.36 8.33
N ILE A 60 -16.51 -10.78 9.10
CA ILE A 60 -15.08 -10.79 8.81
C ILE A 60 -14.44 -11.89 9.66
N VAL A 61 -13.58 -12.70 9.01
CA VAL A 61 -12.73 -13.65 9.71
C VAL A 61 -11.29 -13.15 9.60
N GLU A 62 -10.75 -12.68 10.70
CA GLU A 62 -9.35 -12.25 10.76
C GLU A 62 -8.42 -13.48 10.72
N SER A 63 -7.35 -13.37 9.92
CA SER A 63 -6.25 -14.33 9.97
C SER A 63 -5.34 -14.02 11.16
N GLY A 64 -5.05 -15.01 12.01
CA GLY A 64 -4.01 -14.85 13.04
C GLY A 64 -2.63 -14.51 12.44
N PRO A 65 -1.70 -13.97 13.23
CA PRO A 65 -0.45 -13.38 12.74
C PRO A 65 0.43 -14.38 11.98
N VAL A 66 0.47 -15.64 12.43
CA VAL A 66 1.22 -16.71 11.75
C VAL A 66 0.65 -16.99 10.36
N ALA A 67 -0.67 -17.03 10.21
CA ALA A 67 -1.32 -17.29 8.93
C ALA A 67 -1.12 -16.10 7.97
N PHE A 68 -1.24 -14.87 8.49
CA PHE A 68 -0.99 -13.64 7.73
C PHE A 68 0.45 -13.59 7.20
N CYS A 69 1.45 -13.80 8.07
CA CYS A 69 2.87 -13.78 7.68
C CYS A 69 3.20 -14.85 6.63
N ARG A 70 2.69 -16.09 6.78
CA ARG A 70 2.84 -17.13 5.74
C ARG A 70 2.22 -16.71 4.42
N TRP A 71 1.12 -15.97 4.48
CA TRP A 71 0.44 -15.50 3.28
C TRP A 71 1.24 -14.41 2.55
N LEU A 72 1.97 -13.53 3.26
CA LEU A 72 2.90 -12.55 2.68
C LEU A 72 4.02 -13.19 1.84
N GLU A 73 4.44 -14.39 2.20
CA GLU A 73 5.51 -15.14 1.53
C GLU A 73 5.04 -15.84 0.24
N LYS A 74 3.72 -15.86 -0.01
CA LYS A 74 3.14 -16.54 -1.16
C LYS A 74 3.76 -16.02 -2.47
N LYS A 75 4.22 -16.95 -3.31
CA LYS A 75 4.83 -16.66 -4.61
C LYS A 75 3.76 -16.22 -5.62
N GLY A 76 4.18 -15.53 -6.68
CA GLY A 76 3.32 -15.11 -7.80
C GLY A 76 2.98 -13.62 -7.87
N TYR A 77 3.03 -12.89 -6.76
CA TYR A 77 2.74 -11.44 -6.75
C TYR A 77 4.03 -10.63 -6.86
N ARG A 78 4.16 -9.75 -7.86
CA ARG A 78 5.36 -8.91 -8.02
C ARG A 78 5.32 -7.67 -7.12
N PRO A 79 6.46 -7.09 -6.70
CA PRO A 79 6.44 -5.73 -6.15
C PRO A 79 5.88 -4.74 -7.17
N TYR A 80 5.37 -3.59 -6.70
CA TYR A 80 5.11 -2.42 -7.54
C TYR A 80 6.32 -2.10 -8.44
N ARG A 81 6.04 -1.62 -9.65
CA ARG A 81 7.04 -1.23 -10.64
C ARG A 81 7.74 0.07 -10.23
N THR A 82 7.01 1.02 -9.65
CA THR A 82 7.51 2.37 -9.31
C THR A 82 7.23 2.75 -7.86
N GLU A 83 7.96 3.73 -7.34
CA GLU A 83 7.70 4.30 -6.01
C GLU A 83 6.39 5.12 -5.96
N VAL A 84 5.92 5.63 -7.10
CA VAL A 84 4.62 6.31 -7.24
C VAL A 84 3.47 5.35 -6.97
N GLN A 85 3.54 4.12 -7.47
CA GLN A 85 2.57 3.07 -7.19
C GLN A 85 2.56 2.69 -5.71
N LEU A 86 3.76 2.53 -5.11
CA LEU A 86 3.89 2.26 -3.68
C LEU A 86 3.25 3.38 -2.85
N TYR A 87 3.59 4.63 -3.16
CA TYR A 87 3.05 5.80 -2.48
C TYR A 87 1.53 5.86 -2.56
N LYS A 88 0.96 5.72 -3.76
CA LYS A 88 -0.50 5.76 -3.97
C LYS A 88 -1.23 4.62 -3.25
N SER A 89 -0.62 3.44 -3.19
CA SER A 89 -1.16 2.28 -2.47
C SER A 89 -1.11 2.46 -0.94
N LEU A 90 -0.02 3.05 -0.41
CA LEU A 90 0.10 3.40 1.00
C LEU A 90 -0.91 4.49 1.40
N LEU A 91 -1.15 5.48 0.52
CA LEU A 91 -2.20 6.47 0.72
C LEU A 91 -3.59 5.84 0.81
N PHE A 92 -3.89 4.87 -0.07
CA PHE A 92 -5.14 4.13 -0.03
C PHE A 92 -5.30 3.38 1.31
N LEU A 93 -4.29 2.61 1.73
CA LEU A 93 -4.31 1.90 3.00
C LEU A 93 -4.52 2.86 4.18
N LYS A 94 -3.77 3.97 4.20
CA LYS A 94 -3.93 5.02 5.22
C LYS A 94 -5.35 5.56 5.29
N ARG A 95 -6.00 5.80 4.15
CA ARG A 95 -7.38 6.32 4.10
C ARG A 95 -8.42 5.27 4.48
N SER A 96 -8.09 3.99 4.37
CA SER A 96 -8.98 2.89 4.74
C SER A 96 -9.00 2.57 6.24
N ILE A 97 -8.19 3.27 7.04
CA ILE A 97 -8.06 3.06 8.49
C ILE A 97 -8.52 4.33 9.19
N ASP A 98 -9.57 4.21 9.99
CA ASP A 98 -10.04 5.26 10.87
C ASP A 98 -9.23 5.25 12.17
N ARG A 99 -8.55 6.35 12.46
CA ARG A 99 -7.71 6.46 13.66
C ARG A 99 -8.54 6.36 14.93
N GLU A 100 -9.81 6.75 14.93
CA GLU A 100 -10.64 6.75 16.14
C GLU A 100 -11.09 5.35 16.55
N LEU A 101 -11.16 4.42 15.59
CA LEU A 101 -11.64 3.06 15.79
C LEU A 101 -10.57 2.05 16.21
N ILE A 102 -9.29 2.45 16.19
CA ILE A 102 -8.14 1.55 16.36
C ILE A 102 -7.43 1.69 17.70
N ILE A 103 -6.81 0.60 18.15
CA ILE A 103 -6.02 0.51 19.39
C ILE A 103 -4.61 1.10 19.24
N THR A 104 -3.89 1.25 20.37
CA THR A 104 -2.58 1.91 20.41
C THR A 104 -1.54 1.30 19.46
N SER A 105 -1.37 -0.02 19.45
CA SER A 105 -0.40 -0.69 18.58
C SER A 105 -0.69 -0.47 17.09
N GLN A 106 -1.95 -0.46 16.69
CA GLN A 106 -2.37 -0.14 15.33
C GLN A 106 -2.12 1.34 14.99
N ARG A 107 -2.27 2.26 15.96
CA ARG A 107 -1.92 3.68 15.78
C ARG A 107 -0.41 3.87 15.57
N GLU A 108 0.42 3.09 16.26
CA GLU A 108 1.86 3.09 16.06
C GLU A 108 2.22 2.58 14.66
N ALA A 109 1.63 1.47 14.21
CA ALA A 109 1.81 0.98 12.84
C ALA A 109 1.34 1.99 11.78
N LEU A 110 0.20 2.67 12.01
CA LEU A 110 -0.29 3.75 11.16
C LEU A 110 0.66 4.96 11.16
N GLN A 111 1.32 5.26 12.29
CA GLN A 111 2.33 6.30 12.36
C GLN A 111 3.58 5.92 11.56
N THR A 112 4.05 4.67 11.64
CA THR A 112 5.14 4.16 10.80
C THR A 112 4.79 4.30 9.32
N LEU A 113 3.56 3.94 8.92
CA LEU A 113 3.08 4.13 7.55
C LEU A 113 3.15 5.61 7.12
N ARG A 114 2.77 6.55 8.00
CA ARG A 114 2.87 8.00 7.72
C ARG A 114 4.32 8.43 7.53
N CYS A 115 5.25 7.92 8.33
CA CYS A 115 6.67 8.20 8.17
C CYS A 115 7.20 7.68 6.83
N ILE A 116 6.78 6.49 6.39
CA ILE A 116 7.14 5.94 5.07
C ILE A 116 6.65 6.87 3.94
N LEU A 117 5.39 7.33 4.01
CA LEU A 117 4.83 8.27 3.03
C LEU A 117 5.68 9.54 2.91
N SER A 118 5.98 10.19 4.04
CA SER A 118 6.80 11.41 4.05
C SER A 118 8.22 11.19 3.53
N ASN A 119 8.81 10.03 3.82
CA ASN A 119 10.13 9.69 3.29
C ASN A 119 10.12 9.43 1.78
N LEU A 120 9.05 8.84 1.24
CA LEU A 120 8.87 8.69 -0.20
C LEU A 120 8.73 10.05 -0.87
N GLU A 121 7.90 10.95 -0.33
CA GLU A 121 7.74 12.33 -0.82
C GLU A 121 9.09 13.07 -0.84
N TYR A 122 9.83 13.02 0.26
CA TYR A 122 11.13 13.66 0.37
C TYR A 122 12.15 13.13 -0.64
N ARG A 123 12.28 11.80 -0.76
CA ARG A 123 13.18 11.16 -1.72
C ARG A 123 12.80 11.51 -3.16
N PHE A 124 11.51 11.48 -3.47
CA PHE A 124 11.00 11.81 -4.80
C PHE A 124 11.31 13.26 -5.17
N TYR A 125 11.03 14.20 -4.25
CA TYR A 125 11.37 15.60 -4.44
C TYR A 125 12.88 15.83 -4.62
N LYS A 126 13.71 15.13 -3.84
CA LYS A 126 15.17 15.19 -3.97
C LYS A 126 15.65 14.72 -5.35
N ALA A 127 15.04 13.67 -5.90
CA ALA A 127 15.41 13.09 -7.18
C ALA A 127 14.89 13.90 -8.39
N TYR A 128 13.64 14.35 -8.34
CA TYR A 128 12.94 14.92 -9.51
C TYR A 128 12.63 16.42 -9.39
N ARG A 129 12.92 17.06 -8.24
CA ARG A 129 12.60 18.47 -7.97
C ARG A 129 11.11 18.81 -8.15
N MET A 130 10.25 17.86 -7.83
CA MET A 130 8.80 18.00 -7.92
C MET A 130 8.11 17.12 -6.88
N GLU A 131 6.88 17.48 -6.54
CA GLU A 131 6.04 16.67 -5.66
C GLU A 131 5.62 15.37 -6.38
N ILE A 132 5.45 14.29 -5.61
CA ILE A 132 5.05 12.98 -6.16
C ILE A 132 3.65 12.99 -6.76
N GLU A 133 2.80 13.94 -6.35
CA GLU A 133 1.43 14.11 -6.86
C GLU A 133 1.36 15.09 -8.06
N ASP A 134 2.48 15.69 -8.47
CA ASP A 134 2.53 16.64 -9.59
C ASP A 134 2.02 15.98 -10.88
N LYS A 135 1.27 16.74 -11.71
CA LYS A 135 0.69 16.28 -12.99
C LYS A 135 1.71 15.74 -14.00
N ARG A 136 3.00 16.05 -13.81
CA ARG A 136 4.11 15.55 -14.63
C ARG A 136 4.53 14.13 -14.26
N THR A 137 4.12 13.66 -13.08
CA THR A 137 4.31 12.29 -12.62
C THR A 137 3.21 11.37 -13.13
N VAL A 138 3.42 10.07 -13.03
CA VAL A 138 2.39 9.06 -13.32
C VAL A 138 1.37 8.89 -12.19
N PHE A 139 1.35 9.78 -11.18
CA PHE A 139 0.46 9.65 -10.03
C PHE A 139 -1.01 9.56 -10.43
N GLY A 140 -1.44 10.34 -11.42
CA GLY A 140 -2.80 10.28 -11.98
C GLY A 140 -3.13 8.91 -12.61
N GLU A 141 -2.14 8.26 -13.22
CA GLU A 141 -2.27 7.01 -13.98
C GLU A 141 -2.22 5.75 -13.09
N CYS A 142 -1.59 5.82 -11.92
CA CYS A 142 -1.54 4.70 -10.98
C CYS A 142 -2.92 4.44 -10.34
N SER A 143 -3.27 3.19 -10.00
CA SER A 143 -4.55 2.91 -9.35
C SER A 143 -4.52 3.28 -7.85
N TYR A 144 -5.67 3.70 -7.30
CA TYR A 144 -5.83 4.00 -5.87
C TYR A 144 -6.30 2.76 -5.11
N ARG A 145 -5.45 1.73 -5.03
CA ARG A 145 -5.68 0.42 -4.40
C ARG A 145 -4.35 -0.32 -4.25
N LEU A 146 -4.29 -1.38 -3.44
CA LEU A 146 -3.04 -2.16 -3.25
C LEU A 146 -2.74 -3.17 -4.37
N VAL A 147 -3.74 -3.60 -5.16
CA VAL A 147 -3.49 -4.53 -6.26
C VAL A 147 -3.26 -3.70 -7.54
N PRO A 148 -2.04 -3.61 -8.07
CA PRO A 148 -1.77 -2.79 -9.25
C PRO A 148 -2.48 -3.36 -10.48
N ARG A 149 -2.91 -2.50 -11.41
CA ARG A 149 -3.36 -2.97 -12.73
C ARG A 149 -2.16 -3.41 -13.58
N GLU A 150 -2.40 -4.28 -14.55
CA GLU A 150 -1.33 -4.78 -15.43
C GLU A 150 -0.74 -3.70 -16.33
N ASP A 151 -1.57 -2.73 -16.72
CA ASP A 151 -1.29 -1.62 -17.61
C ASP A 151 -0.74 -0.37 -16.90
N GLU A 152 -0.54 -0.42 -15.58
CA GLU A 152 0.01 0.74 -14.88
C GLU A 152 1.47 1.05 -15.31
N PRO A 153 1.86 2.34 -15.33
CA PRO A 153 3.17 2.76 -15.79
C PRO A 153 4.34 2.08 -15.06
N SER A 154 5.43 1.86 -15.80
CA SER A 154 6.70 1.32 -15.29
C SER A 154 7.75 2.39 -14.99
N VAL A 155 7.41 3.67 -15.19
CA VAL A 155 8.26 4.85 -14.97
C VAL A 155 7.54 5.84 -14.04
N CYS A 156 8.30 6.70 -13.36
CA CYS A 156 7.74 7.67 -12.40
C CYS A 156 7.16 8.94 -13.06
N LEU A 157 7.62 9.29 -14.26
CA LEU A 157 7.25 10.51 -14.99
C LEU A 157 6.45 10.18 -16.24
N MET A 158 5.54 11.07 -16.66
CA MET A 158 4.87 10.88 -17.96
C MET A 158 5.89 11.02 -19.09
N ARG A 159 5.68 10.27 -20.18
CA ARG A 159 6.62 10.20 -21.32
C ARG A 159 6.94 11.58 -21.91
N ASP A 160 5.94 12.44 -21.99
CA ASP A 160 6.08 13.80 -22.55
C ASP A 160 7.00 14.71 -21.72
N TRP A 161 7.33 14.32 -20.48
CA TRP A 161 8.24 15.05 -19.60
C TRP A 161 9.62 14.38 -19.46
N ILE A 162 9.87 13.30 -20.21
CA ILE A 162 11.19 12.64 -20.29
C ILE A 162 12.09 13.35 -21.31
N GLU A 163 11.53 14.13 -22.24
CA GLU A 163 12.31 15.00 -23.12
C GLU A 163 12.88 16.18 -22.32
N LEU A 164 14.09 15.99 -21.80
CA LEU A 164 14.95 17.10 -21.42
C LEU A 164 15.15 18.00 -22.66
N PRO A 165 15.11 19.34 -22.53
CA PRO A 165 15.57 20.19 -23.63
C PRO A 165 17.00 19.78 -23.95
N SER A 166 17.24 19.40 -25.20
CA SER A 166 18.59 19.16 -25.70
C SER A 166 19.39 20.45 -25.49
N ALA A 167 20.46 20.35 -24.70
CA ALA A 167 21.42 21.44 -24.53
C ALA A 167 22.16 21.72 -25.84
#